data_AF-A0A955W4C6-F1
#
_entry.id   AF-A0A955W4C6-F1
#
_cell.length_a   1.000
_cell.length_b   1.000
_cell.length_c   1.000
_cell.angle_alpha   90.00
_cell.angle_beta   90.00
_cell.angle_gamma   90.00
#
_symmetry.space_group_name_H-M   'P 1'
#
loop_
_entity.id
_entity.type
_entity.pdbx_description
1 polymer ?
#
loop_
_entity_poly.entity_id
_entity_poly.type
_entity_poly.pdbx_seq_one_letter_code
_entity_poly.pdbx_strand_id
1 'polypeptide(L)'
;MLTREHDYSFGPWPQPAPDFFEDGAPAVLNVPEDVQKDWDRHVGRRYIKQVLLDTVPSWLWARRNPGLRSVSDERFCELLCDGIFSKFLFPRRDPNDPPRDQFDAPDERLFAAYLDGSKGPGLEPGEAWFKSDFTPMRLVPSDADSSTVPSVVLFKRRADRSYQLVAIALDQTVFDPSHEGGWVAAKYFALQGAGVITTLLMHPKLHFPSNAIDAITRTRLSPGSTLKQLLLPHFRLAMAVNYAVLYGNETVLKPGKIYAPYPGTLEQHAEIVATLWRGLDHPDGTPNRAYPRYRFPMEAPEIHSPYGTFLGRYHETLLAFGRKVAPSITAGRPHEVAEWARHCAAWVPGFPDASRIFDEDVLARVFASIVLDVGVSHSADHYIYGQVDPREVPFRLHMDVPSASQRVAPDPTTLVTVRDNLNYKMCSLMFFAPYVVERLPEIDYGFADPTLRQANAEFRSALAATESSLINDGVPRYVPLHDIATSVQF
;
A
#
# COMPACT_ATOMS: atom_id res chain seq x y z
N MET A 1 6.84 50.42 1.73
CA MET A 1 6.26 49.83 0.51
C MET A 1 6.42 48.33 0.68
N LEU A 2 5.30 47.63 0.88
CA LEU A 2 5.22 46.24 1.33
C LEU A 2 5.32 45.29 0.12
N THR A 3 6.30 44.40 0.12
CA THR A 3 6.17 43.07 -0.48
C THR A 3 6.49 42.05 0.61
N ARG A 4 5.43 41.56 1.28
CA ARG A 4 5.50 40.37 2.12
C ARG A 4 5.63 39.16 1.19
N GLU A 5 6.84 38.76 0.88
CA GLU A 5 7.12 37.40 0.42
C GLU A 5 7.27 36.51 1.65
N HIS A 6 6.59 35.37 1.64
CA HIS A 6 6.23 34.58 2.81
C HIS A 6 7.41 34.18 3.72
N ASP A 7 7.33 34.61 4.98
CA ASP A 7 8.14 34.10 6.08
C ASP A 7 7.62 32.71 6.48
N TYR A 8 8.36 31.66 6.10
CA TYR A 8 8.08 30.25 6.43
C TYR A 8 8.75 29.82 7.75
N SER A 9 9.01 30.72 8.69
CA SER A 9 9.70 30.39 9.95
C SER A 9 9.01 29.34 10.84
N PHE A 10 7.78 28.90 10.51
CA PHE A 10 7.13 27.68 11.01
C PHE A 10 6.31 26.96 9.92
N GLY A 11 6.90 26.73 8.73
CA GLY A 11 6.27 25.92 7.67
C GLY A 11 5.87 24.52 8.14
N PRO A 12 5.12 23.74 7.34
CA PRO A 12 4.82 22.37 7.72
C PRO A 12 6.14 21.66 8.01
N TRP A 13 6.21 20.99 9.16
CA TRP A 13 7.41 20.31 9.61
C TRP A 13 7.03 18.94 10.15
N PRO A 14 7.80 17.88 9.84
CA PRO A 14 7.60 16.59 10.45
C PRO A 14 7.80 16.69 11.97
N GLN A 15 6.97 15.95 12.69
CA GLN A 15 6.99 15.83 14.14
C GLN A 15 6.70 14.37 14.51
N PRO A 16 7.05 13.93 15.73
CA PRO A 16 6.69 12.60 16.19
C PRO A 16 5.17 12.38 16.11
N ALA A 17 4.74 11.16 15.76
CA ALA A 17 3.32 10.83 15.72
C ALA A 17 2.72 10.91 17.14
N PRO A 18 1.59 11.60 17.35
CA PRO A 18 1.03 11.80 18.71
C PRO A 18 0.81 10.51 19.49
N ASP A 19 0.27 9.49 18.84
CA ASP A 19 -0.09 8.22 19.48
C ASP A 19 1.05 7.18 19.47
N PHE A 20 2.11 7.44 18.68
CA PHE A 20 3.25 6.54 18.49
C PHE A 20 4.56 7.34 18.42
N PHE A 21 4.86 8.08 19.49
CA PHE A 21 5.93 9.08 19.51
C PHE A 21 7.30 8.52 19.12
N GLU A 22 7.63 7.31 19.57
CA GLU A 22 8.96 6.70 19.36
C GLU A 22 9.01 5.80 18.11
N ASP A 23 7.87 5.27 17.67
CA ASP A 23 7.81 4.10 16.79
C ASP A 23 6.88 4.27 15.57
N GLY A 24 6.21 5.42 15.42
CA GLY A 24 5.35 5.73 14.28
C GLY A 24 6.06 6.49 13.16
N ALA A 25 5.46 6.46 11.97
CA ALA A 25 5.89 7.33 10.88
C ALA A 25 5.73 8.82 11.27
N PRO A 26 6.66 9.71 10.91
CA PRO A 26 6.57 11.12 11.26
C PRO A 26 5.26 11.75 10.78
N ALA A 27 4.59 12.45 11.68
CA ALA A 27 3.36 13.17 11.41
C ALA A 27 3.66 14.58 10.89
N VAL A 28 2.72 15.15 10.13
CA VAL A 28 2.69 16.57 9.79
C VAL A 28 1.33 17.09 10.21
N LEU A 29 1.24 17.69 11.40
CA LEU A 29 -0.05 18.10 11.98
C LEU A 29 -0.48 19.51 11.56
N ASN A 30 0.48 20.34 11.15
CA ASN A 30 0.24 21.71 10.70
C ASN A 30 0.13 21.74 9.17
N VAL A 31 -1.04 21.38 8.65
CA VAL A 31 -1.33 21.45 7.21
C VAL A 31 -1.52 22.92 6.80
N PRO A 32 -0.78 23.44 5.81
CA PRO A 32 -0.97 24.80 5.32
C PRO A 32 -2.39 25.06 4.82
N GLU A 33 -2.90 26.26 5.06
CA GLU A 33 -4.30 26.62 4.75
C GLU A 33 -4.60 26.52 3.24
N ASP A 34 -3.65 26.87 2.37
CA ASP A 34 -3.77 26.76 0.93
C ASP A 34 -3.84 25.30 0.46
N VAL A 35 -3.03 24.42 1.07
CA VAL A 35 -3.06 22.97 0.82
C VAL A 35 -4.39 22.36 1.27
N GLN A 36 -4.89 22.75 2.45
CA GLN A 36 -6.21 22.31 2.94
C GLN A 36 -7.34 22.78 2.01
N LYS A 37 -7.32 24.04 1.57
CA LYS A 37 -8.32 24.58 0.64
C LYS A 37 -8.32 23.88 -0.72
N ASP A 38 -7.14 23.54 -1.26
CA ASP A 38 -7.04 22.77 -2.50
C ASP A 38 -7.66 21.37 -2.34
N TRP A 39 -7.40 20.72 -1.21
CA TRP A 39 -8.00 19.43 -0.87
C TRP A 39 -9.51 19.50 -0.67
N ASP A 40 -10.02 20.46 0.11
CA ASP A 40 -11.47 20.63 0.33
C ASP A 40 -12.22 20.83 -0.98
N ARG A 41 -11.61 21.61 -1.90
CA ARG A 41 -12.19 21.91 -3.21
C ARG A 41 -12.35 20.66 -4.07
N HIS A 42 -11.33 19.79 -4.11
CA HIS A 42 -11.28 18.67 -5.05
C HIS A 42 -11.77 17.36 -4.41
N VAL A 43 -11.39 17.06 -3.17
CA VAL A 43 -11.67 15.79 -2.49
C VAL A 43 -12.75 15.95 -1.42
N GLY A 44 -12.62 16.91 -0.51
CA GLY A 44 -13.55 17.06 0.62
C GLY A 44 -15.01 17.25 0.17
N ARG A 45 -15.25 18.13 -0.83
CA ARG A 45 -16.58 18.31 -1.44
C ARG A 45 -17.13 17.06 -2.11
N ARG A 46 -16.26 16.22 -2.70
CA ARG A 46 -16.66 14.94 -3.30
C ARG A 46 -17.15 14.00 -2.20
N TYR A 47 -16.40 13.84 -1.09
CA TYR A 47 -16.79 12.96 0.01
C TYR A 47 -18.17 13.32 0.59
N ILE A 48 -18.43 14.60 0.81
CA ILE A 48 -19.76 15.06 1.25
C ILE A 48 -20.85 14.67 0.25
N LYS A 49 -20.63 14.87 -1.06
CA LYS A 49 -21.58 14.48 -2.10
C LYS A 49 -21.83 12.97 -2.12
N GLN A 50 -20.79 12.15 -1.97
CA GLN A 50 -20.93 10.69 -1.98
C GLN A 50 -21.72 10.19 -0.78
N VAL A 51 -21.47 10.72 0.42
CA VAL A 51 -22.29 10.40 1.60
C VAL A 51 -23.76 10.73 1.34
N LEU A 52 -24.06 11.89 0.74
CA LEU A 52 -25.44 12.31 0.48
C LEU A 52 -26.13 11.52 -0.65
N LEU A 53 -25.41 11.19 -1.72
CA LEU A 53 -25.99 10.65 -2.95
C LEU A 53 -25.84 9.13 -3.08
N ASP A 54 -24.76 8.55 -2.55
CA ASP A 54 -24.41 7.14 -2.78
C ASP A 54 -24.82 6.21 -1.62
N THR A 55 -25.19 6.74 -0.44
CA THR A 55 -25.61 5.93 0.71
C THR A 55 -26.86 5.09 0.39
N VAL A 56 -27.90 5.69 -0.17
CA VAL A 56 -29.15 4.97 -0.50
C VAL A 56 -28.94 3.95 -1.63
N PRO A 57 -28.30 4.29 -2.77
CA PRO A 57 -27.92 3.30 -3.77
C PRO A 57 -27.08 2.14 -3.20
N SER A 58 -26.11 2.42 -2.34
CA SER A 58 -25.25 1.40 -1.72
C SER A 58 -26.03 0.50 -0.77
N TRP A 59 -26.99 1.05 -0.02
CA TRP A 59 -27.88 0.26 0.84
C TRP A 59 -28.80 -0.65 0.02
N LEU A 60 -29.39 -0.14 -1.06
CA LEU A 60 -30.19 -0.96 -1.98
C LEU A 60 -29.36 -2.07 -2.61
N TRP A 61 -28.10 -1.77 -2.98
CA TRP A 61 -27.16 -2.77 -3.47
C TRP A 61 -26.88 -3.84 -2.42
N ALA A 62 -26.56 -3.45 -1.18
CA ALA A 62 -26.25 -4.39 -0.09
C ALA A 62 -27.44 -5.30 0.24
N ARG A 63 -28.69 -4.79 0.18
CA ARG A 63 -29.89 -5.61 0.36
C ARG A 63 -30.14 -6.62 -0.75
N ARG A 64 -29.78 -6.28 -1.99
CA ARG A 64 -29.91 -7.17 -3.17
C ARG A 64 -28.77 -8.18 -3.25
N ASN A 65 -27.69 -7.95 -2.51
CA ASN A 65 -26.48 -8.76 -2.51
C ASN A 65 -26.12 -9.16 -1.07
N PRO A 66 -26.97 -9.94 -0.38
CA PRO A 66 -26.72 -10.35 0.99
C PRO A 66 -25.52 -11.29 1.09
N GLY A 67 -24.82 -11.24 2.23
CA GLY A 67 -23.72 -12.14 2.55
C GLY A 67 -22.50 -12.02 1.65
N LEU A 68 -21.67 -13.05 1.71
CA LEU A 68 -20.45 -13.24 0.93
C LEU A 68 -20.68 -14.15 -0.28
N ARG A 69 -19.73 -14.14 -1.21
CA ARG A 69 -19.65 -15.08 -2.33
C ARG A 69 -18.76 -16.26 -1.92
N SER A 70 -19.07 -17.45 -2.41
CA SER A 70 -18.15 -18.58 -2.33
C SER A 70 -16.91 -18.30 -3.16
N VAL A 71 -15.73 -18.60 -2.61
CA VAL A 71 -14.44 -18.41 -3.29
C VAL A 71 -13.79 -19.78 -3.49
N SER A 72 -13.56 -20.19 -4.74
CA SER A 72 -12.83 -21.43 -5.06
C SER A 72 -11.33 -21.27 -4.74
N ASP A 73 -10.57 -22.35 -4.75
CA ASP A 73 -9.13 -22.28 -4.48
C ASP A 73 -8.39 -21.55 -5.61
N GLU A 74 -8.87 -21.69 -6.85
CA GLU A 74 -8.36 -20.96 -8.02
C GLU A 74 -8.64 -19.46 -7.87
N ARG A 75 -9.90 -19.08 -7.57
CA ARG A 75 -10.27 -17.67 -7.38
C ARG A 75 -9.53 -17.05 -6.19
N PHE A 76 -9.31 -17.82 -5.13
CA PHE A 76 -8.51 -17.41 -3.99
C PHE A 76 -7.06 -17.11 -4.39
N CYS A 77 -6.45 -17.96 -5.22
CA CYS A 77 -5.11 -17.71 -5.76
C CYS A 77 -5.08 -16.48 -6.66
N GLU A 78 -6.06 -16.31 -7.55
CA GLU A 78 -6.18 -15.11 -8.40
C GLU A 78 -6.25 -13.84 -7.56
N LEU A 79 -7.02 -13.86 -6.46
CA LEU A 79 -7.15 -12.71 -5.56
C LEU A 79 -5.83 -12.41 -4.84
N LEU A 80 -5.20 -13.40 -4.20
CA LEU A 80 -4.03 -13.14 -3.33
C LEU A 80 -2.69 -13.10 -4.05
N CYS A 81 -2.57 -13.76 -5.21
CA CYS A 81 -1.29 -13.92 -5.89
C CYS A 81 -1.10 -12.94 -7.06
N ASP A 82 -2.06 -12.05 -7.31
CA ASP A 82 -1.96 -10.99 -8.32
C ASP A 82 -2.36 -9.61 -7.76
N GLY A 83 -1.99 -8.55 -8.47
CA GLY A 83 -2.35 -7.17 -8.14
C GLY A 83 -1.88 -6.74 -6.74
N ILE A 84 -2.69 -5.94 -6.06
CA ILE A 84 -2.33 -5.32 -4.78
C ILE A 84 -2.04 -6.34 -3.66
N PHE A 85 -2.77 -7.46 -3.60
CA PHE A 85 -2.57 -8.48 -2.57
C PHE A 85 -1.27 -9.28 -2.77
N SER A 86 -0.76 -9.34 -4.01
CA SER A 86 0.49 -10.04 -4.30
C SER A 86 1.72 -9.41 -3.62
N LYS A 87 1.59 -8.20 -3.06
CA LYS A 87 2.60 -7.56 -2.18
C LYS A 87 2.91 -8.39 -0.93
N PHE A 88 2.06 -9.34 -0.57
CA PHE A 88 2.25 -10.27 0.53
C PHE A 88 2.83 -11.61 0.07
N LEU A 89 3.31 -11.78 -1.16
CA LEU A 89 3.97 -13.02 -1.58
C LEU A 89 5.43 -13.00 -1.12
N PHE A 90 5.72 -13.71 -0.05
CA PHE A 90 7.04 -13.81 0.56
C PHE A 90 7.66 -15.17 0.20
N PRO A 91 8.82 -15.23 -0.50
CA PRO A 91 9.44 -16.49 -0.86
C PRO A 91 10.11 -17.15 0.34
N ARG A 92 10.05 -18.49 0.35
CA ARG A 92 11.00 -19.29 1.11
C ARG A 92 12.30 -19.41 0.33
N ARG A 93 13.43 -19.32 1.03
CA ARG A 93 14.75 -19.43 0.42
C ARG A 93 14.94 -20.71 -0.41
N ASP A 94 15.54 -20.55 -1.59
CA ASP A 94 16.30 -21.64 -2.24
C ASP A 94 17.66 -21.75 -1.53
N PRO A 95 18.04 -22.91 -0.98
CA PRO A 95 19.37 -23.13 -0.41
C PRO A 95 20.52 -22.70 -1.33
N ASN A 96 20.31 -22.66 -2.65
CA ASN A 96 21.30 -22.36 -3.68
C ASN A 96 21.31 -20.90 -4.18
N ASP A 97 20.33 -20.06 -3.82
CA ASP A 97 20.26 -18.64 -4.25
C ASP A 97 19.92 -17.70 -3.05
N PRO A 98 20.94 -17.06 -2.44
CA PRO A 98 20.85 -16.61 -1.04
C PRO A 98 20.21 -15.26 -0.69
N PRO A 99 19.76 -14.32 -1.55
CA PRO A 99 19.23 -13.09 -1.01
C PRO A 99 17.72 -13.22 -0.77
N ARG A 100 17.35 -13.30 0.52
CA ARG A 100 16.02 -12.96 1.11
C ARG A 100 15.07 -14.13 1.36
N ASP A 101 15.47 -15.00 2.28
CA ASP A 101 14.52 -15.85 2.99
C ASP A 101 13.54 -14.99 3.79
N GLN A 102 12.25 -15.04 3.47
CA GLN A 102 11.21 -14.34 4.22
C GLN A 102 10.33 -15.30 5.05
N PHE A 103 10.70 -16.58 5.09
CA PHE A 103 10.22 -17.52 6.10
C PHE A 103 11.09 -17.37 7.34
N ASP A 104 10.47 -17.39 8.51
CA ASP A 104 11.15 -17.44 9.81
C ASP A 104 10.81 -18.73 10.57
N ALA A 105 11.44 -18.92 11.73
CA ALA A 105 11.32 -20.17 12.47
C ALA A 105 9.87 -20.54 12.87
N PRO A 106 9.01 -19.58 13.26
CA PRO A 106 7.57 -19.82 13.37
C PRO A 106 6.93 -20.39 12.09
N ASP A 107 7.19 -19.82 10.92
CA ASP A 107 6.62 -20.32 9.65
C ASP A 107 7.08 -21.76 9.35
N GLU A 108 8.39 -22.02 9.51
CA GLU A 108 8.99 -23.34 9.27
C GLU A 108 8.37 -24.40 10.18
N ARG A 109 8.06 -24.05 11.44
CA ARG A 109 7.37 -24.96 12.36
C ARG A 109 5.92 -25.18 11.97
N LEU A 110 5.21 -24.11 11.60
CA LEU A 110 3.79 -24.15 11.26
C LEU A 110 3.53 -25.04 10.04
N PHE A 111 4.40 -24.97 9.04
CA PHE A 111 4.25 -25.71 7.78
C PHE A 111 5.23 -26.87 7.60
N ALA A 112 5.93 -27.31 8.65
CA ALA A 112 7.01 -28.31 8.57
C ALA A 112 6.66 -29.53 7.69
N ALA A 113 5.49 -30.14 7.94
CA ALA A 113 5.04 -31.33 7.20
C ALA A 113 4.76 -31.08 5.71
N TYR A 114 4.40 -29.84 5.33
CA TYR A 114 4.22 -29.49 3.91
C TYR A 114 5.56 -29.18 3.24
N LEU A 115 6.44 -28.48 3.96
CA LEU A 115 7.74 -28.05 3.47
C LEU A 115 8.71 -29.23 3.27
N ASP A 116 8.60 -30.28 4.09
CA ASP A 116 9.40 -31.52 3.96
C ASP A 116 8.78 -32.57 3.02
N GLY A 117 7.59 -32.30 2.48
CA GLY A 117 6.89 -33.19 1.56
C GLY A 117 6.20 -34.40 2.21
N SER A 118 6.18 -34.50 3.55
CA SER A 118 5.41 -35.54 4.25
C SER A 118 3.89 -35.34 4.14
N LYS A 119 3.46 -34.12 3.80
CA LYS A 119 2.08 -33.72 3.57
C LYS A 119 1.96 -32.80 2.35
N GLY A 120 0.85 -32.89 1.62
CA GLY A 120 0.59 -32.02 0.47
C GLY A 120 1.41 -32.38 -0.78
N PRO A 121 1.48 -31.48 -1.78
CA PRO A 121 1.97 -31.82 -3.11
C PRO A 121 3.51 -31.84 -3.28
N GLY A 122 4.30 -31.51 -2.25
CA GLY A 122 5.75 -31.37 -2.36
C GLY A 122 6.20 -30.31 -3.39
N LEU A 123 7.50 -30.26 -3.70
CA LEU A 123 8.08 -29.46 -4.78
C LEU A 123 8.74 -30.34 -5.83
N GLU A 124 8.50 -30.02 -7.09
CA GLU A 124 9.20 -30.50 -8.28
C GLU A 124 10.28 -29.49 -8.70
N PRO A 125 11.21 -29.87 -9.60
CA PRO A 125 12.22 -28.94 -10.12
C PRO A 125 11.60 -27.69 -10.75
N GLY A 126 12.10 -26.51 -10.36
CA GLY A 126 11.63 -25.21 -10.84
C GLY A 126 10.41 -24.65 -10.08
N GLU A 127 9.97 -25.33 -9.02
CA GLU A 127 8.90 -24.87 -8.13
C GLU A 127 9.47 -24.31 -6.82
N ALA A 128 8.69 -23.46 -6.16
CA ALA A 128 9.13 -22.81 -4.92
C ALA A 128 7.96 -22.57 -3.96
N TRP A 129 8.29 -22.52 -2.66
CA TRP A 129 7.34 -22.17 -1.61
C TRP A 129 7.24 -20.65 -1.44
N PHE A 130 6.01 -20.16 -1.30
CA PHE A 130 5.69 -18.79 -0.97
C PHE A 130 4.69 -18.78 0.18
N LYS A 131 4.71 -17.72 0.99
CA LYS A 131 3.64 -17.45 1.95
C LYS A 131 2.99 -16.11 1.70
N SER A 132 1.73 -15.97 2.13
CA SER A 132 1.17 -14.68 2.49
C SER A 132 0.93 -14.62 3.98
N ASP A 133 1.56 -13.64 4.62
CA ASP A 133 1.49 -13.43 6.05
C ASP A 133 0.46 -12.33 6.33
N PHE A 134 -0.54 -12.61 7.17
CA PHE A 134 -1.52 -11.67 7.69
C PHE A 134 -1.54 -11.69 9.22
N THR A 135 -0.41 -12.08 9.84
CA THR A 135 -0.20 -12.07 11.29
C THR A 135 -0.50 -10.73 11.98
N PRO A 136 -0.33 -9.54 11.34
CA PRO A 136 -0.74 -8.27 11.96
C PRO A 136 -2.22 -8.22 12.37
N MET A 137 -3.09 -9.09 11.81
CA MET A 137 -4.48 -9.21 12.27
C MET A 137 -4.62 -9.55 13.75
N ARG A 138 -3.58 -10.10 14.40
CA ARG A 138 -3.57 -10.32 15.86
C ARG A 138 -3.74 -9.02 16.68
N LEU A 139 -3.47 -7.85 16.07
CA LEU A 139 -3.62 -6.54 16.70
C LEU A 139 -5.09 -6.09 16.78
N VAL A 140 -5.99 -6.77 16.05
CA VAL A 140 -7.43 -6.60 16.13
C VAL A 140 -8.00 -7.87 16.76
N PRO A 141 -8.27 -7.91 18.07
CA PRO A 141 -8.91 -9.05 18.71
C PRO A 141 -10.36 -9.20 18.25
N SER A 142 -10.87 -10.43 18.31
CA SER A 142 -12.29 -10.70 18.06
C SER A 142 -13.16 -9.99 19.12
N ASP A 143 -14.32 -9.53 18.70
CA ASP A 143 -15.33 -8.93 19.57
C ASP A 143 -16.72 -9.56 19.34
N ALA A 144 -17.76 -9.01 19.98
CA ALA A 144 -19.12 -9.53 19.86
C ALA A 144 -19.75 -9.33 18.47
N ASP A 145 -19.15 -8.50 17.61
CA ASP A 145 -19.67 -8.11 16.29
C ASP A 145 -18.82 -8.67 15.14
N SER A 146 -17.54 -9.00 15.35
CA SER A 146 -16.71 -9.63 14.33
C SER A 146 -15.62 -10.49 14.95
N SER A 147 -15.44 -11.68 14.38
CA SER A 147 -14.27 -12.50 14.63
C SER A 147 -13.11 -12.09 13.70
N THR A 148 -11.90 -12.23 14.23
CA THR A 148 -10.63 -11.96 13.59
C THR A 148 -9.59 -12.94 14.12
N VAL A 149 -8.68 -13.39 13.26
CA VAL A 149 -7.58 -14.28 13.65
C VAL A 149 -6.37 -14.01 12.75
N PRO A 150 -5.14 -14.00 13.26
CA PRO A 150 -3.96 -13.97 12.41
C PRO A 150 -3.97 -15.19 11.48
N SER A 151 -3.60 -14.97 10.23
CA SER A 151 -3.52 -16.06 9.25
C SER A 151 -2.23 -16.00 8.46
N VAL A 152 -1.74 -17.19 8.08
CA VAL A 152 -0.61 -17.34 7.14
C VAL A 152 -1.03 -18.35 6.09
N VAL A 153 -0.88 -17.99 4.82
CA VAL A 153 -1.27 -18.82 3.69
C VAL A 153 -0.01 -19.38 3.04
N LEU A 154 0.03 -20.68 2.80
CA LEU A 154 1.11 -21.35 2.09
C LEU A 154 0.70 -21.60 0.64
N PHE A 155 1.55 -21.15 -0.28
CA PHE A 155 1.42 -21.38 -1.71
C PHE A 155 2.62 -22.13 -2.26
N LYS A 156 2.34 -22.96 -3.26
CA LYS A 156 3.32 -23.52 -4.16
C LYS A 156 3.30 -22.70 -5.46
N ARG A 157 4.43 -22.10 -5.84
CA ARG A 157 4.60 -21.51 -7.16
C ARG A 157 5.12 -22.58 -8.12
N ARG A 158 4.36 -22.83 -9.18
CA ARG A 158 4.69 -23.81 -10.23
C ARG A 158 5.74 -23.25 -11.19
N ALA A 159 6.32 -24.13 -12.01
CA ALA A 159 7.32 -23.76 -13.01
C ALA A 159 6.78 -22.76 -14.07
N ASP A 160 5.48 -22.79 -14.36
CA ASP A 160 4.79 -21.82 -15.23
C ASP A 160 4.48 -20.47 -14.55
N ARG A 161 4.99 -20.29 -13.32
CA ARG A 161 4.80 -19.13 -12.43
C ARG A 161 3.39 -18.96 -11.86
N SER A 162 2.46 -19.88 -12.13
CA SER A 162 1.16 -19.90 -11.47
C SER A 162 1.28 -20.34 -10.01
N TYR A 163 0.30 -19.95 -9.19
CA TYR A 163 0.25 -20.28 -7.78
C TYR A 163 -0.82 -21.32 -7.50
N GLN A 164 -0.49 -22.24 -6.59
CA GLN A 164 -1.41 -23.22 -6.03
C GLN A 164 -1.51 -23.00 -4.52
N LEU A 165 -2.72 -22.84 -4.03
CA LEU A 165 -3.03 -22.83 -2.60
C LEU A 165 -2.78 -24.23 -2.01
N VAL A 166 -1.99 -24.30 -0.94
CA VAL A 166 -1.61 -25.57 -0.30
C VAL A 166 -2.18 -25.70 1.11
N ALA A 167 -2.03 -24.67 1.93
CA ALA A 167 -2.50 -24.68 3.30
C ALA A 167 -2.77 -23.26 3.81
N ILE A 168 -3.60 -23.14 4.84
CA ILE A 168 -3.88 -21.88 5.54
C ILE A 168 -3.77 -22.17 7.03
N ALA A 169 -2.90 -21.46 7.72
CA ALA A 169 -2.87 -21.44 9.16
C ALA A 169 -3.74 -20.31 9.69
N LEU A 170 -4.60 -20.62 10.66
CA LEU A 170 -5.25 -19.62 11.52
C LEU A 170 -4.67 -19.79 12.92
N ASP A 171 -3.87 -18.80 13.33
CA ASP A 171 -2.96 -18.93 14.48
C ASP A 171 -2.13 -20.23 14.39
N GLN A 172 -2.29 -21.18 15.32
CA GLN A 172 -1.53 -22.45 15.34
C GLN A 172 -2.22 -23.60 14.59
N THR A 173 -3.45 -23.42 14.10
CA THR A 173 -4.21 -24.49 13.45
C THR A 173 -4.06 -24.40 11.93
N VAL A 174 -3.55 -25.46 11.30
CA VAL A 174 -3.32 -25.50 9.85
C VAL A 174 -4.41 -26.30 9.14
N PHE A 175 -5.08 -25.64 8.20
CA PHE A 175 -6.11 -26.19 7.33
C PHE A 175 -5.55 -26.46 5.93
N ASP A 176 -6.10 -27.46 5.28
CA ASP A 176 -5.85 -27.86 3.90
C ASP A 176 -7.14 -28.47 3.34
N PRO A 177 -7.20 -28.86 2.05
CA PRO A 177 -8.42 -29.41 1.45
C PRO A 177 -9.05 -30.64 2.16
N SER A 178 -8.29 -31.37 2.98
CA SER A 178 -8.83 -32.51 3.76
C SER A 178 -9.67 -32.09 4.98
N HIS A 179 -9.69 -30.80 5.31
CA HIS A 179 -10.44 -30.26 6.46
C HIS A 179 -11.86 -29.78 6.12
N GLU A 180 -12.37 -30.10 4.92
CA GLU A 180 -13.77 -29.86 4.51
C GLU A 180 -14.27 -28.44 4.86
N GLY A 181 -15.24 -28.31 5.77
CA GLY A 181 -15.79 -27.03 6.18
C GLY A 181 -14.79 -26.08 6.83
N GLY A 182 -13.82 -26.62 7.59
CA GLY A 182 -12.72 -25.84 8.16
C GLY A 182 -11.84 -25.20 7.08
N TRP A 183 -11.64 -25.87 5.94
CA TRP A 183 -10.90 -25.32 4.79
C TRP A 183 -11.60 -24.10 4.19
N VAL A 184 -12.92 -24.20 4.00
CA VAL A 184 -13.74 -23.11 3.46
C VAL A 184 -13.74 -21.91 4.43
N ALA A 185 -13.88 -22.17 5.72
CA ALA A 185 -13.82 -21.14 6.76
C ALA A 185 -12.46 -20.42 6.80
N ALA A 186 -11.36 -21.16 6.73
CA ALA A 186 -10.00 -20.60 6.76
C ALA A 186 -9.73 -19.65 5.60
N LYS A 187 -10.28 -19.92 4.40
CA LYS A 187 -10.20 -18.99 3.27
C LYS A 187 -10.83 -17.63 3.58
N TYR A 188 -11.99 -17.60 4.23
CA TYR A 188 -12.64 -16.32 4.57
C TYR A 188 -11.81 -15.50 5.56
N PHE A 189 -11.23 -16.12 6.58
CA PHE A 189 -10.34 -15.42 7.52
C PHE A 189 -9.04 -14.94 6.85
N ALA A 190 -8.46 -15.73 5.94
CA ALA A 190 -7.31 -15.28 5.16
C ALA A 190 -7.64 -14.10 4.24
N LEU A 191 -8.80 -14.13 3.57
CA LEU A 191 -9.27 -13.00 2.75
C LEU A 191 -9.60 -11.78 3.61
N GLN A 192 -10.11 -11.97 4.83
CA GLN A 192 -10.28 -10.87 5.79
C GLN A 192 -8.94 -10.22 6.15
N GLY A 193 -7.96 -11.03 6.50
CA GLY A 193 -6.60 -10.55 6.75
C GLY A 193 -6.02 -9.83 5.54
N ALA A 194 -6.19 -10.38 4.35
CA ALA A 194 -5.74 -9.75 3.11
C ALA A 194 -6.37 -8.38 2.91
N GLY A 195 -7.69 -8.24 3.00
CA GLY A 195 -8.39 -6.97 2.84
C GLY A 195 -7.93 -5.93 3.86
N VAL A 196 -8.01 -6.26 5.16
CA VAL A 196 -7.72 -5.34 6.26
C VAL A 196 -6.24 -4.94 6.29
N ILE A 197 -5.31 -5.90 6.19
CA ILE A 197 -3.86 -5.60 6.27
C ILE A 197 -3.37 -4.93 4.99
N THR A 198 -3.99 -5.20 3.83
CA THR A 198 -3.68 -4.41 2.62
C THR A 198 -3.98 -2.94 2.84
N THR A 199 -5.17 -2.59 3.32
CA THR A 199 -5.60 -1.19 3.41
C THR A 199 -5.13 -0.45 4.66
N LEU A 200 -4.85 -1.17 5.77
CA LEU A 200 -4.35 -0.56 7.02
C LEU A 200 -2.83 -0.65 7.20
N LEU A 201 -2.13 -1.51 6.47
CA LEU A 201 -0.68 -1.66 6.62
C LEU A 201 0.05 -1.51 5.29
N MET A 202 -0.21 -2.33 4.27
CA MET A 202 0.63 -2.29 3.06
C MET A 202 0.40 -1.09 2.16
N HIS A 203 -0.82 -0.56 2.09
CA HIS A 203 -1.14 0.61 1.29
C HIS A 203 -0.65 1.93 1.94
N PRO A 204 -0.82 2.16 3.26
CA PRO A 204 -0.22 3.29 3.99
C PRO A 204 1.28 3.53 3.78
N LYS A 205 2.03 2.50 3.39
CA LYS A 205 3.46 2.57 3.00
C LYS A 205 3.70 3.58 1.86
N LEU A 206 2.71 3.78 0.99
CA LEU A 206 2.77 4.72 -0.12
C LEU A 206 2.45 6.17 0.29
N HIS A 207 1.82 6.36 1.44
CA HIS A 207 1.36 7.66 1.93
C HIS A 207 2.36 8.34 2.86
N PHE A 208 2.61 7.69 3.99
CA PHE A 208 3.09 8.38 5.19
C PHE A 208 4.59 8.72 5.17
N PRO A 209 5.49 7.85 4.65
CA PRO A 209 6.91 8.21 4.56
C PRO A 209 7.17 9.47 3.74
N SER A 210 6.43 9.65 2.63
CA SER A 210 6.55 10.81 1.74
C SER A 210 6.05 12.11 2.36
N ASN A 211 5.21 12.05 3.40
CA ASN A 211 4.64 13.24 4.03
C ASN A 211 5.70 14.12 4.71
N ALA A 212 6.69 13.50 5.36
CA ALA A 212 7.83 14.21 5.94
C ALA A 212 8.69 14.87 4.85
N ILE A 213 8.90 14.17 3.73
CA ILE A 213 9.66 14.69 2.58
C ILE A 213 8.92 15.88 1.96
N ASP A 214 7.60 15.81 1.81
CA ASP A 214 6.78 16.94 1.33
C ASP A 214 6.93 18.18 2.23
N ALA A 215 6.71 18.02 3.54
CA ALA A 215 6.85 19.09 4.51
C ALA A 215 8.23 19.77 4.45
N ILE A 216 9.30 18.98 4.43
CA ILE A 216 10.67 19.49 4.31
C ILE A 216 10.92 20.15 2.95
N THR A 217 10.41 19.59 1.85
CA THR A 217 10.53 20.14 0.49
C THR A 217 9.87 21.52 0.40
N ARG A 218 8.67 21.68 0.94
CA ARG A 218 7.94 22.96 0.98
C ARG A 218 8.69 24.02 1.78
N THR A 219 9.24 23.62 2.93
CA THR A 219 9.86 24.54 3.91
C THR A 219 11.32 24.88 3.61
N ARG A 220 12.11 23.94 3.08
CA ARG A 220 13.59 24.10 2.94
C ARG A 220 14.07 24.53 1.57
N LEU A 221 13.38 24.12 0.50
CA LEU A 221 13.82 24.48 -0.84
C LEU A 221 13.24 25.82 -1.25
N SER A 222 14.04 26.66 -1.91
CA SER A 222 13.61 27.94 -2.45
C SER A 222 12.53 27.77 -3.54
N PRO A 223 11.60 28.73 -3.72
CA PRO A 223 10.54 28.64 -4.72
C PRO A 223 11.01 28.38 -6.16
N GLY A 224 12.21 28.85 -6.53
CA GLY A 224 12.80 28.67 -7.85
C GLY A 224 13.72 27.45 -7.99
N SER A 225 13.88 26.64 -6.94
CA SER A 225 14.77 25.48 -6.94
C SER A 225 14.27 24.41 -7.92
N THR A 226 15.15 23.90 -8.79
CA THR A 226 14.82 22.81 -9.73
C THR A 226 14.36 21.55 -8.99
N LEU A 227 14.93 21.25 -7.82
CA LEU A 227 14.50 20.12 -7.01
C LEU A 227 13.07 20.31 -6.47
N LYS A 228 12.71 21.54 -6.07
CA LYS A 228 11.36 21.87 -5.62
C LYS A 228 10.35 21.75 -6.75
N GLN A 229 10.71 22.26 -7.94
CA GLN A 229 9.92 22.12 -9.16
C GLN A 229 9.69 20.64 -9.52
N LEU A 230 10.73 19.81 -9.40
CA LEU A 230 10.66 18.38 -9.68
C LEU A 230 9.76 17.62 -8.69
N LEU A 231 9.80 17.95 -7.39
CA LEU A 231 9.11 17.15 -6.36
C LEU A 231 7.70 17.63 -6.02
N LEU A 232 7.43 18.94 -5.96
CA LEU A 232 6.15 19.44 -5.46
C LEU A 232 4.90 18.95 -6.21
N PRO A 233 4.91 18.78 -7.55
CA PRO A 233 3.75 18.22 -8.25
C PRO A 233 3.35 16.83 -7.73
N HIS A 234 4.33 16.06 -7.22
CA HIS A 234 4.12 14.72 -6.67
C HIS A 234 3.62 14.70 -5.22
N PHE A 235 3.49 15.87 -4.60
CA PHE A 235 2.95 16.01 -3.24
C PHE A 235 1.68 16.84 -3.18
N ARG A 236 1.08 17.20 -4.32
CA ARG A 236 -0.20 17.92 -4.34
C ARG A 236 -1.26 17.07 -3.62
N LEU A 237 -2.05 17.69 -2.75
CA LEU A 237 -3.10 17.08 -1.91
C LEU A 237 -2.64 16.08 -0.83
N ALA A 238 -1.48 15.44 -0.99
CA ALA A 238 -1.00 14.35 -0.13
C ALA A 238 -1.02 14.70 1.37
N MET A 239 -0.51 15.87 1.75
CA MET A 239 -0.44 16.28 3.16
C MET A 239 -1.83 16.41 3.81
N ALA A 240 -2.81 16.99 3.09
CA ALA A 240 -4.17 17.14 3.60
C ALA A 240 -4.92 15.79 3.65
N VAL A 241 -4.75 14.93 2.62
CA VAL A 241 -5.29 13.56 2.63
C VAL A 241 -4.77 12.79 3.84
N ASN A 242 -3.44 12.78 4.03
CA ASN A 242 -2.79 12.04 5.11
C ASN A 242 -3.25 12.52 6.48
N TYR A 243 -3.39 13.84 6.67
CA TYR A 243 -3.95 14.40 7.89
C TYR A 243 -5.41 13.99 8.11
N ALA A 244 -6.26 14.08 7.09
CA ALA A 244 -7.66 13.72 7.19
C ALA A 244 -7.86 12.23 7.54
N VAL A 245 -7.02 11.35 7.00
CA VAL A 245 -7.07 9.90 7.26
C VAL A 245 -6.52 9.56 8.65
N LEU A 246 -5.41 10.15 9.09
CA LEU A 246 -4.80 9.76 10.37
C LEU A 246 -5.40 10.48 11.57
N TYR A 247 -5.74 11.77 11.42
CA TYR A 247 -6.05 12.66 12.55
C TYR A 247 -7.39 13.38 12.40
N GLY A 248 -8.06 13.24 11.25
CA GLY A 248 -9.35 13.87 11.00
C GLY A 248 -10.49 13.23 11.80
N ASN A 249 -11.43 14.06 12.27
CA ASN A 249 -12.62 13.60 13.03
C ASN A 249 -13.54 12.66 12.22
N GLU A 250 -13.51 12.78 10.90
CA GLU A 250 -14.29 11.99 9.93
C GLU A 250 -13.44 10.90 9.25
N THR A 251 -12.34 10.49 9.88
CA THR A 251 -11.47 9.42 9.34
C THR A 251 -12.24 8.12 9.08
N VAL A 252 -11.90 7.46 7.98
CA VAL A 252 -12.34 6.10 7.63
C VAL A 252 -11.88 5.05 8.65
N LEU A 253 -10.80 5.34 9.40
CA LEU A 253 -10.25 4.46 10.42
C LEU A 253 -11.13 4.40 11.67
N LYS A 254 -12.11 5.30 11.83
CA LYS A 254 -12.96 5.35 13.01
C LYS A 254 -14.19 4.44 12.84
N PRO A 255 -14.33 3.36 13.62
CA PRO A 255 -15.49 2.49 13.55
C PRO A 255 -16.81 3.24 13.81
N GLY A 256 -17.90 2.70 13.28
CA GLY A 256 -19.25 3.21 13.49
C GLY A 256 -19.73 4.23 12.44
N LYS A 257 -18.85 4.74 11.58
CA LYS A 257 -19.24 5.52 10.40
C LYS A 257 -19.88 4.63 9.33
N ILE A 258 -20.76 5.18 8.51
CA ILE A 258 -21.46 4.46 7.42
C ILE A 258 -20.53 4.02 6.27
N TYR A 259 -19.26 4.42 6.34
CA TYR A 259 -18.21 4.15 5.36
C TYR A 259 -16.97 3.53 6.02
N ALA A 260 -17.07 3.10 7.29
CA ALA A 260 -16.00 2.45 8.04
C ALA A 260 -16.31 0.94 8.19
N PRO A 261 -15.73 0.08 7.33
CA PRO A 261 -16.00 -1.35 7.31
C PRO A 261 -15.14 -2.16 8.28
N TYR A 262 -14.08 -1.57 8.82
CA TYR A 262 -13.06 -2.29 9.59
C TYR A 262 -13.58 -2.88 10.90
N PRO A 263 -13.14 -4.09 11.30
CA PRO A 263 -13.33 -4.65 12.64
C PRO A 263 -12.41 -3.95 13.66
N GLY A 264 -12.74 -3.98 14.96
CA GLY A 264 -11.88 -3.40 16.00
C GLY A 264 -12.08 -1.90 16.27
N THR A 265 -11.08 -1.27 16.90
CA THR A 265 -11.09 0.13 17.34
C THR A 265 -10.12 1.03 16.57
N LEU A 266 -10.28 2.35 16.71
CA LEU A 266 -9.37 3.31 16.09
C LEU A 266 -7.92 3.12 16.58
N GLU A 267 -7.74 2.86 17.87
CA GLU A 267 -6.43 2.62 18.48
C GLU A 267 -5.76 1.37 17.90
N GLN A 268 -6.52 0.30 17.67
CA GLN A 268 -6.03 -0.93 17.04
C GLN A 268 -5.64 -0.72 15.58
N HIS A 269 -6.43 0.06 14.82
CA HIS A 269 -6.06 0.44 13.45
C HIS A 269 -4.79 1.28 13.42
N ALA A 270 -4.65 2.22 14.36
CA ALA A 270 -3.48 3.08 14.45
C ALA A 270 -2.22 2.27 14.81
N GLU A 271 -2.35 1.23 15.65
CA GLU A 271 -1.28 0.28 15.98
C GLU A 271 -0.85 -0.58 14.75
N ILE A 272 -1.81 -1.00 13.91
CA ILE A 272 -1.51 -1.65 12.63
C ILE A 272 -0.74 -0.70 11.70
N VAL A 273 -1.20 0.56 11.59
CA VAL A 273 -0.50 1.59 10.80
C VAL A 273 0.91 1.84 11.35
N ALA A 274 1.11 1.88 12.67
CA ALA A 274 2.43 2.09 13.28
C ALA A 274 3.39 0.92 13.00
N THR A 275 2.87 -0.30 12.89
CA THR A 275 3.64 -1.51 12.52
C THR A 275 4.34 -1.37 11.16
N LEU A 276 3.79 -0.55 10.26
CA LEU A 276 4.45 -0.14 9.02
C LEU A 276 5.89 0.34 9.24
N TRP A 277 6.10 1.11 10.30
CA TRP A 277 7.31 1.89 10.54
C TRP A 277 8.29 1.12 11.43
N ARG A 278 7.80 0.62 12.57
CA ARG A 278 8.62 -0.12 13.56
C ARG A 278 8.82 -1.60 13.22
N GLY A 279 8.14 -2.12 12.19
CA GLY A 279 8.11 -3.55 11.88
C GLY A 279 7.23 -4.34 12.86
N LEU A 280 7.23 -5.66 12.71
CA LEU A 280 6.51 -6.58 13.60
C LEU A 280 7.45 -7.64 14.15
N ASP A 281 7.34 -7.90 15.45
CA ASP A 281 7.98 -9.05 16.10
C ASP A 281 6.94 -10.15 16.36
N HIS A 282 7.35 -11.41 16.43
CA HIS A 282 6.52 -12.51 16.92
C HIS A 282 6.24 -12.36 18.43
N PRO A 283 5.24 -13.07 18.98
CA PRO A 283 4.95 -13.00 20.43
C PRO A 283 6.12 -13.41 21.32
N ASP A 284 7.07 -14.19 20.80
CA ASP A 284 8.31 -14.58 21.48
C ASP A 284 9.43 -13.53 21.39
N GLY A 285 9.17 -12.38 20.77
CA GLY A 285 10.11 -11.27 20.61
C GLY A 285 11.07 -11.41 19.43
N THR A 286 10.95 -12.47 18.62
CA THR A 286 11.79 -12.63 17.41
C THR A 286 11.25 -11.79 16.24
N PRO A 287 12.08 -11.18 15.39
CA PRO A 287 11.58 -10.37 14.27
C PRO A 287 10.78 -11.18 13.26
N ASN A 288 9.60 -10.70 12.86
CA ASN A 288 8.85 -11.26 11.74
C ASN A 288 9.47 -10.76 10.41
N ARG A 289 9.96 -11.69 9.60
CA ARG A 289 10.70 -11.35 8.36
C ARG A 289 9.82 -10.77 7.24
N ALA A 290 8.50 -10.97 7.29
CA ALA A 290 7.56 -10.37 6.35
C ALA A 290 7.36 -8.86 6.61
N TYR A 291 7.63 -8.39 7.83
CA TYR A 291 7.39 -7.01 8.25
C TYR A 291 8.62 -6.38 8.91
N PRO A 292 9.70 -6.16 8.13
CA PRO A 292 10.85 -5.45 8.64
C PRO A 292 10.51 -3.99 8.95
N ARG A 293 11.35 -3.37 9.80
CA ARG A 293 11.34 -1.91 10.02
C ARG A 293 11.43 -1.16 8.70
N TYR A 294 10.69 -0.06 8.59
CA TYR A 294 10.67 0.76 7.39
C TYR A 294 12.06 1.31 7.08
N ARG A 295 12.41 1.29 5.80
CA ARG A 295 13.53 2.02 5.22
C ARG A 295 13.10 2.55 3.86
N PHE A 296 13.50 3.77 3.54
CA PHE A 296 13.23 4.39 2.25
C PHE A 296 13.75 3.51 1.10
N PRO A 297 12.90 3.11 0.15
CA PRO A 297 13.32 2.30 -0.98
C PRO A 297 14.18 3.12 -1.94
N MET A 298 15.20 2.48 -2.52
CA MET A 298 16.06 3.06 -3.56
C MET A 298 15.95 2.30 -4.90
N GLU A 299 15.07 1.30 -4.93
CA GLU A 299 14.80 0.38 -6.03
C GLU A 299 13.30 0.08 -6.08
N ALA A 300 12.83 -0.42 -7.22
CA ALA A 300 11.47 -0.96 -7.33
C ALA A 300 11.22 -2.09 -6.30
N PRO A 301 9.99 -2.22 -5.78
CA PRO A 301 9.64 -3.29 -4.87
C PRO A 301 9.74 -4.65 -5.60
N GLU A 302 10.30 -5.63 -4.90
CA GLU A 302 10.30 -7.02 -5.36
C GLU A 302 8.95 -7.65 -5.01
N ILE A 303 8.13 -7.89 -6.03
CA ILE A 303 6.82 -8.54 -5.90
C ILE A 303 6.78 -9.69 -6.91
N HIS A 304 6.50 -10.90 -6.42
CA HIS A 304 6.65 -12.13 -7.23
C HIS A 304 5.47 -12.44 -8.15
N SER A 305 4.79 -11.41 -8.65
CA SER A 305 3.66 -11.49 -9.59
C SER A 305 3.91 -10.58 -10.81
N PRO A 306 3.08 -10.63 -11.87
CA PRO A 306 3.20 -9.68 -12.98
C PRO A 306 3.02 -8.21 -12.53
N TYR A 307 2.40 -7.95 -11.37
CA TYR A 307 2.30 -6.62 -10.77
C TYR A 307 3.66 -6.04 -10.39
N GLY A 308 4.58 -6.88 -9.88
CA GLY A 308 5.97 -6.45 -9.63
C GLY A 308 6.70 -6.06 -10.92
N THR A 309 6.44 -6.77 -12.02
CA THR A 309 7.01 -6.44 -13.33
C THR A 309 6.47 -5.10 -13.84
N PHE A 310 5.16 -4.86 -13.67
CA PHE A 310 4.52 -3.59 -13.97
C PHE A 310 5.17 -2.42 -13.23
N LEU A 311 5.33 -2.52 -11.90
CA LEU A 311 5.97 -1.47 -11.10
C LEU A 311 7.45 -1.27 -11.46
N GLY A 312 8.19 -2.37 -11.70
CA GLY A 312 9.59 -2.32 -12.11
C GLY A 312 9.82 -1.55 -13.41
N ARG A 313 8.95 -1.74 -14.42
CA ARG A 313 9.05 -1.03 -15.71
C ARG A 313 8.79 0.47 -15.57
N TYR A 314 7.80 0.86 -14.78
CA TYR A 314 7.59 2.29 -14.50
C TYR A 314 8.74 2.90 -13.69
N HIS A 315 9.30 2.17 -12.71
CA HIS A 315 10.48 2.62 -11.98
C HIS A 315 11.68 2.87 -12.91
N GLU A 316 11.95 1.99 -13.87
CA GLU A 316 13.01 2.18 -14.88
C GLU A 316 12.81 3.49 -15.67
N THR A 317 11.59 3.77 -16.11
CA THR A 317 11.24 5.01 -16.83
C THR A 317 11.39 6.25 -15.97
N LEU A 318 10.95 6.19 -14.71
CA LEU A 318 11.11 7.29 -13.74
C LEU A 318 12.58 7.55 -13.42
N LEU A 319 13.37 6.49 -13.23
CA LEU A 319 14.81 6.58 -12.98
C LEU A 319 15.55 7.19 -14.17
N ALA A 320 15.20 6.79 -15.40
CA ALA A 320 15.77 7.36 -16.61
C ALA A 320 15.49 8.87 -16.74
N PHE A 321 14.28 9.32 -16.39
CA PHE A 321 13.96 10.74 -16.34
C PHE A 321 14.71 11.46 -15.21
N GLY A 322 14.73 10.89 -14.00
CA GLY A 322 15.48 11.42 -12.86
C GLY A 322 16.96 11.66 -13.18
N ARG A 323 17.61 10.74 -13.90
CA ARG A 323 19.00 10.87 -14.35
C ARG A 323 19.24 12.05 -15.32
N LYS A 324 18.22 12.47 -16.07
CA LYS A 324 18.32 13.65 -16.95
C LYS A 324 18.24 14.96 -16.18
N VAL A 325 17.51 14.99 -15.06
CA VAL A 325 17.29 16.21 -14.27
C VAL A 325 18.36 16.37 -13.17
N ALA A 326 18.82 15.25 -12.58
CA ALA A 326 19.74 15.24 -11.45
C ALA A 326 21.00 16.11 -11.65
N PRO A 327 21.70 16.09 -12.81
CA PRO A 327 22.89 16.93 -13.02
C PRO A 327 22.63 18.42 -12.81
N SER A 328 21.45 18.92 -13.19
CA SER A 328 21.08 20.33 -13.01
C SER A 328 20.83 20.69 -11.54
N ILE A 329 20.46 19.72 -10.70
CA ILE A 329 20.20 19.92 -9.27
C ILE A 329 21.49 19.78 -8.46
N THR A 330 22.35 18.82 -8.82
CA THR A 330 23.60 18.54 -8.11
C THR A 330 24.71 19.51 -8.48
N ALA A 331 24.61 20.18 -9.63
CA ALA A 331 25.55 21.20 -10.08
C ALA A 331 25.79 22.27 -8.99
N GLY A 332 27.06 22.48 -8.66
CA GLY A 332 27.47 23.48 -7.65
C GLY A 332 27.10 23.13 -6.20
N ARG A 333 26.50 21.94 -5.96
CA ARG A 333 26.09 21.41 -4.66
C ARG A 333 25.40 22.44 -3.76
N PRO A 334 24.21 22.94 -4.15
CA PRO A 334 23.56 24.05 -3.45
C PRO A 334 23.31 23.74 -1.97
N HIS A 335 23.58 24.71 -1.10
CA HIS A 335 23.44 24.55 0.35
C HIS A 335 22.02 24.12 0.76
N GLU A 336 20.98 24.65 0.11
CA GLU A 336 19.58 24.27 0.39
C GLU A 336 19.29 22.79 0.13
N VAL A 337 19.91 22.17 -0.88
CA VAL A 337 19.75 20.74 -1.20
C VAL A 337 20.45 19.88 -0.15
N ALA A 338 21.62 20.31 0.33
CA ALA A 338 22.33 19.63 1.42
C ALA A 338 21.52 19.64 2.72
N GLU A 339 20.94 20.79 3.10
CA GLU A 339 20.09 20.89 4.29
C GLU A 339 18.79 20.09 4.14
N TRP A 340 18.14 20.16 2.97
CA TRP A 340 16.96 19.35 2.66
C TRP A 340 17.24 17.86 2.86
N ALA A 341 18.32 17.33 2.27
CA ALA A 341 18.68 15.92 2.40
C ALA A 341 19.01 15.53 3.83
N ARG A 342 19.73 16.37 4.59
CA ARG A 342 20.03 16.11 6.01
C ARG A 342 18.75 16.01 6.84
N HIS A 343 17.80 16.92 6.61
CA HIS A 343 16.53 16.88 7.31
C HIS A 343 15.69 15.66 6.91
N CYS A 344 15.60 15.32 5.63
CA CYS A 344 14.88 14.12 5.19
C CYS A 344 15.50 12.85 5.80
N ALA A 345 16.83 12.72 5.79
CA ALA A 345 17.54 11.58 6.40
C ALA A 345 17.36 11.47 7.91
N ALA A 346 17.18 12.59 8.62
CA ALA A 346 16.91 12.59 10.05
C ALA A 346 15.52 12.07 10.42
N TRP A 347 14.53 12.23 9.53
CA TRP A 347 13.13 11.83 9.78
C TRP A 347 12.74 10.53 9.06
N VAL A 348 13.39 10.18 7.96
CA VAL A 348 13.03 9.05 7.11
C VAL A 348 14.19 8.05 7.08
N PRO A 349 14.10 6.93 7.81
CA PRO A 349 15.15 5.91 7.85
C PRO A 349 15.54 5.45 6.45
N GLY A 350 16.85 5.39 6.19
CA GLY A 350 17.37 4.95 4.89
C GLY A 350 17.39 6.02 3.78
N PHE A 351 16.79 7.19 3.99
CA PHE A 351 16.89 8.29 3.03
C PHE A 351 18.33 8.83 2.95
N PRO A 352 18.87 9.13 1.75
CA PRO A 352 20.25 9.60 1.59
C PRO A 352 20.43 11.02 2.16
N ASP A 353 21.49 11.20 2.93
CA ASP A 353 21.84 12.50 3.53
C ASP A 353 22.65 13.40 2.58
N ALA A 354 23.11 14.55 3.10
CA ALA A 354 23.92 15.53 2.39
C ALA A 354 25.25 14.99 1.80
N SER A 355 25.78 13.89 2.35
CA SER A 355 27.02 13.28 1.86
C SER A 355 26.80 12.46 0.59
N ARG A 356 25.59 11.92 0.40
CA ARG A 356 25.23 11.01 -0.70
C ARG A 356 24.33 11.63 -1.75
N ILE A 357 23.49 12.61 -1.40
CA ILE A 357 22.44 13.14 -2.30
C ILE A 357 22.98 13.81 -3.57
N PHE A 358 24.24 14.23 -3.57
CA PHE A 358 24.87 14.87 -4.73
C PHE A 358 25.40 13.87 -5.77
N ASP A 359 25.36 12.57 -5.48
CA ASP A 359 25.48 11.55 -6.51
C ASP A 359 24.21 11.57 -7.38
N GLU A 360 24.39 11.80 -8.68
CA GLU A 360 23.29 11.97 -9.63
C GLU A 360 22.39 10.72 -9.72
N ASP A 361 22.96 9.52 -9.60
CA ASP A 361 22.19 8.28 -9.60
C ASP A 361 21.41 8.13 -8.30
N VAL A 362 22.00 8.51 -7.16
CA VAL A 362 21.30 8.54 -5.86
C VAL A 362 20.09 9.47 -5.90
N LEU A 363 20.26 10.71 -6.39
CA LEU A 363 19.14 11.65 -6.49
C LEU A 363 18.06 11.16 -7.47
N ALA A 364 18.46 10.58 -8.61
CA ALA A 364 17.54 10.01 -9.58
C ALA A 364 16.71 8.86 -8.99
N ARG A 365 17.31 8.01 -8.15
CA ARG A 365 16.63 6.93 -7.43
C ARG A 365 15.68 7.44 -6.35
N VAL A 366 16.06 8.51 -5.64
CA VAL A 366 15.15 9.18 -4.69
C VAL A 366 13.91 9.67 -5.41
N PHE A 367 14.08 10.38 -6.52
CA PHE A 367 12.97 10.82 -7.35
C PHE A 367 12.13 9.63 -7.83
N ALA A 368 12.76 8.61 -8.43
CA ALA A 368 12.05 7.47 -8.98
C ALA A 368 11.23 6.73 -7.91
N SER A 369 11.78 6.55 -6.70
CA SER A 369 11.11 5.89 -5.60
C SER A 369 9.91 6.69 -5.09
N ILE A 370 10.07 8.01 -4.89
CA ILE A 370 8.96 8.88 -4.49
C ILE A 370 7.82 8.81 -5.50
N VAL A 371 8.10 9.01 -6.79
CA VAL A 371 7.06 9.06 -7.84
C VAL A 371 6.44 7.69 -8.09
N LEU A 372 7.22 6.61 -7.97
CA LEU A 372 6.70 5.26 -8.04
C LEU A 372 5.70 5.00 -6.91
N ASP A 373 5.99 5.42 -5.68
CA ASP A 373 5.09 5.19 -4.55
C ASP A 373 3.83 6.06 -4.65
N VAL A 374 3.99 7.39 -4.70
CA VAL A 374 2.87 8.34 -4.57
C VAL A 374 2.05 8.49 -5.85
N GLY A 375 2.61 8.15 -7.00
CA GLY A 375 1.95 8.25 -8.30
C GLY A 375 1.50 6.88 -8.81
N VAL A 376 2.46 6.08 -9.29
CA VAL A 376 2.18 4.83 -10.03
C VAL A 376 1.56 3.76 -9.14
N SER A 377 2.25 3.38 -8.07
CA SER A 377 1.83 2.31 -7.15
C SER A 377 0.54 2.67 -6.43
N HIS A 378 0.42 3.91 -5.96
CA HIS A 378 -0.80 4.40 -5.32
C HIS A 378 -2.00 4.32 -6.28
N SER A 379 -1.86 4.85 -7.50
CA SER A 379 -2.95 4.81 -8.49
C SER A 379 -3.32 3.37 -8.87
N ALA A 380 -2.32 2.49 -9.03
CA ALA A 380 -2.56 1.08 -9.34
C ALA A 380 -3.26 0.35 -8.18
N ASP A 381 -2.82 0.56 -6.95
CA ASP A 381 -3.44 -0.01 -5.76
C ASP A 381 -4.94 0.32 -5.69
N HIS A 382 -5.30 1.60 -5.82
CA HIS A 382 -6.71 2.03 -5.82
C HIS A 382 -7.49 1.54 -7.03
N TYR A 383 -6.90 1.57 -8.23
CA TYR A 383 -7.58 1.09 -9.44
C TYR A 383 -7.93 -0.40 -9.32
N ILE A 384 -6.99 -1.23 -8.87
CA ILE A 384 -7.20 -2.67 -8.68
C ILE A 384 -8.17 -2.89 -7.51
N TYR A 385 -7.92 -2.28 -6.35
CA TYR A 385 -8.72 -2.53 -5.15
C TYR A 385 -10.15 -2.03 -5.29
N GLY A 386 -10.37 -0.92 -6.00
CA GLY A 386 -11.70 -0.40 -6.33
C GLY A 386 -12.56 -1.36 -7.17
N GLN A 387 -11.97 -2.39 -7.76
CA GLN A 387 -12.65 -3.45 -8.53
C GLN A 387 -12.89 -4.74 -7.74
N VAL A 388 -12.31 -4.88 -6.54
CA VAL A 388 -12.54 -6.05 -5.68
C VAL A 388 -14.00 -6.08 -5.24
N ASP A 389 -14.68 -7.22 -5.41
CA ASP A 389 -16.04 -7.40 -4.89
C ASP A 389 -15.97 -7.48 -3.36
N PRO A 390 -16.63 -6.56 -2.62
CA PRO A 390 -16.67 -6.59 -1.15
C PRO A 390 -17.11 -7.92 -0.54
N ARG A 391 -17.82 -8.74 -1.33
CA ARG A 391 -18.32 -10.05 -0.92
C ARG A 391 -17.34 -11.19 -1.14
N GLU A 392 -16.22 -10.95 -1.83
CA GLU A 392 -15.12 -11.92 -1.96
C GLU A 392 -14.07 -11.70 -0.86
N VAL A 393 -13.78 -10.45 -0.50
CA VAL A 393 -12.70 -10.09 0.46
C VAL A 393 -13.29 -9.33 1.66
N PRO A 394 -13.96 -9.99 2.61
CA PRO A 394 -14.69 -9.32 3.68
C PRO A 394 -13.78 -8.55 4.65
N PHE A 395 -14.28 -7.51 5.33
CA PHE A 395 -13.55 -6.90 6.45
C PHE A 395 -14.01 -7.42 7.81
N ARG A 396 -15.30 -7.79 7.91
CA ARG A 396 -15.90 -8.36 9.12
C ARG A 396 -16.36 -9.79 8.83
N LEU A 397 -16.35 -10.63 9.84
CA LEU A 397 -16.82 -12.02 9.77
C LEU A 397 -17.66 -12.35 11.00
N HIS A 398 -18.91 -12.73 10.75
CA HIS A 398 -19.89 -13.14 11.76
C HIS A 398 -19.90 -14.66 11.90
N MET A 399 -18.76 -15.23 12.28
CA MET A 399 -18.60 -16.66 12.56
C MET A 399 -17.48 -16.90 13.56
N ASP A 400 -17.51 -18.04 14.26
CA ASP A 400 -16.39 -18.44 15.11
C ASP A 400 -15.17 -18.84 14.26
N VAL A 401 -13.98 -18.71 14.84
CA VAL A 401 -12.75 -19.27 14.25
C VAL A 401 -12.92 -20.79 14.14
N PRO A 402 -12.72 -21.39 12.95
CA PRO A 402 -12.98 -22.82 12.75
C PRO A 402 -12.05 -23.68 13.59
N SER A 403 -12.52 -24.86 13.97
CA SER A 403 -11.68 -25.93 14.51
C SER A 403 -11.31 -26.93 13.42
N ALA A 404 -10.21 -27.66 13.61
CA ALA A 404 -9.77 -28.70 12.65
C ALA A 404 -10.80 -29.84 12.47
N SER A 405 -11.75 -30.02 13.40
CA SER A 405 -12.81 -31.01 13.32
C SER A 405 -14.08 -30.51 12.62
N GLN A 406 -14.14 -29.23 12.23
CA GLN A 406 -15.31 -28.67 11.55
C GLN A 406 -15.49 -29.27 10.15
N ARG A 407 -16.55 -30.06 9.98
CA ARG A 407 -16.89 -30.71 8.70
C ARG A 407 -17.81 -29.88 7.82
N VAL A 408 -18.76 -29.16 8.43
CA VAL A 408 -19.76 -28.37 7.70
C VAL A 408 -19.17 -27.02 7.30
N ALA A 409 -19.22 -26.71 6.01
CA ALA A 409 -18.81 -25.40 5.49
C ALA A 409 -19.75 -24.30 6.01
N PRO A 410 -19.24 -23.10 6.32
CA PRO A 410 -20.09 -21.98 6.67
C PRO A 410 -20.99 -21.59 5.50
N ASP A 411 -22.21 -21.13 5.79
CA ASP A 411 -23.09 -20.53 4.80
C ASP A 411 -22.61 -19.09 4.50
N PRO A 412 -22.12 -18.80 3.29
CA PRO A 412 -21.63 -17.46 2.95
C PRO A 412 -22.69 -16.37 3.13
N THR A 413 -23.97 -16.71 3.06
CA THR A 413 -25.06 -15.73 3.16
C THR A 413 -25.21 -15.12 4.56
N THR A 414 -24.65 -15.76 5.58
CA THR A 414 -24.74 -15.33 6.98
C THR A 414 -23.43 -14.73 7.53
N LEU A 415 -22.33 -14.80 6.77
CA LEU A 415 -21.00 -14.39 7.25
C LEU A 415 -20.83 -12.88 7.39
N VAL A 416 -21.69 -12.10 6.74
CA VAL A 416 -21.74 -10.64 6.86
C VAL A 416 -23.17 -10.14 6.87
N THR A 417 -23.39 -9.01 7.55
CA THR A 417 -24.67 -8.33 7.55
C THR A 417 -24.83 -7.40 6.34
N VAL A 418 -26.06 -6.94 6.10
CA VAL A 418 -26.33 -5.88 5.12
C VAL A 418 -25.57 -4.60 5.48
N ARG A 419 -25.37 -4.32 6.77
CA ARG A 419 -24.65 -3.13 7.24
C ARG A 419 -23.16 -3.22 6.88
N ASP A 420 -22.55 -4.39 6.99
CA ASP A 420 -21.15 -4.61 6.62
C ASP A 420 -20.95 -4.37 5.12
N ASN A 421 -21.81 -4.95 4.30
CA ASN A 421 -21.78 -4.75 2.84
C ASN A 421 -22.05 -3.29 2.45
N LEU A 422 -22.96 -2.58 3.14
CA LEU A 422 -23.16 -1.13 2.95
C LEU A 422 -21.88 -0.36 3.30
N ASN A 423 -21.34 -0.58 4.49
CA ASN A 423 -20.18 0.15 4.98
C ASN A 423 -18.98 -0.03 4.06
N TYR A 424 -18.75 -1.26 3.61
CA TYR A 424 -17.65 -1.55 2.70
C TYR A 424 -17.91 -1.00 1.29
N LYS A 425 -19.14 -1.06 0.78
CA LYS A 425 -19.47 -0.44 -0.51
C LYS A 425 -19.24 1.07 -0.48
N MET A 426 -19.67 1.75 0.59
CA MET A 426 -19.44 3.18 0.79
C MET A 426 -17.95 3.49 0.92
N CYS A 427 -17.22 2.70 1.71
CA CYS A 427 -15.77 2.82 1.84
C CYS A 427 -15.08 2.71 0.48
N SER A 428 -15.49 1.74 -0.32
CA SER A 428 -14.94 1.51 -1.65
C SER A 428 -15.20 2.68 -2.59
N LEU A 429 -16.40 3.26 -2.58
CA LEU A 429 -16.72 4.42 -3.43
C LEU A 429 -15.97 5.69 -3.01
N MET A 430 -15.83 5.89 -1.71
CA MET A 430 -15.23 7.10 -1.16
C MET A 430 -13.71 7.05 -1.22
N PHE A 431 -13.11 6.01 -0.65
CA PHE A 431 -11.68 5.97 -0.37
C PHE A 431 -10.91 5.04 -1.31
N PHE A 432 -11.49 3.94 -1.79
CA PHE A 432 -10.72 2.98 -2.60
C PHE A 432 -10.81 3.24 -4.11
N ALA A 433 -11.96 3.70 -4.61
CA ALA A 433 -12.15 3.97 -6.02
C ALA A 433 -11.36 5.22 -6.45
N PRO A 434 -10.61 5.16 -7.57
CA PRO A 434 -9.75 6.24 -7.99
C PRO A 434 -10.54 7.53 -8.29
N TYR A 435 -9.93 8.67 -8.00
CA TYR A 435 -10.44 10.00 -8.34
C TYR A 435 -9.31 10.94 -8.72
N VAL A 436 -8.85 10.83 -9.97
CA VAL A 436 -7.69 11.57 -10.43
C VAL A 436 -8.05 13.04 -10.69
N VAL A 437 -7.35 13.93 -9.97
CA VAL A 437 -7.41 15.39 -10.12
C VAL A 437 -6.34 15.89 -11.09
N GLU A 438 -5.13 15.31 -11.01
CA GLU A 438 -3.99 15.64 -11.86
C GLU A 438 -3.23 14.38 -12.24
N ARG A 439 -2.91 14.25 -13.53
CA ARG A 439 -2.42 13.02 -14.14
C ARG A 439 -0.92 13.07 -14.41
N LEU A 440 -0.22 11.99 -14.08
CA LEU A 440 1.20 11.82 -14.36
C LEU A 440 1.58 12.02 -15.84
N PRO A 441 0.86 11.46 -16.84
CA PRO A 441 1.20 11.70 -18.25
C PRO A 441 1.02 13.16 -18.71
N GLU A 442 0.32 13.99 -17.92
CA GLU A 442 0.05 15.39 -18.25
C GLU A 442 0.98 16.36 -17.50
N ILE A 443 1.87 15.85 -16.64
CA ILE A 443 2.68 16.66 -15.74
C ILE A 443 3.55 17.69 -16.45
N ASP A 444 3.55 18.91 -15.92
CA ASP A 444 4.48 19.97 -16.26
C ASP A 444 5.21 20.46 -15.02
N TYR A 445 6.51 20.16 -14.94
CA TYR A 445 7.37 20.62 -13.84
C TYR A 445 7.66 22.13 -13.89
N GLY A 446 7.31 22.83 -14.97
CA GLY A 446 7.51 24.27 -15.08
C GLY A 446 8.99 24.68 -15.15
N PHE A 447 9.86 23.80 -15.66
CA PHE A 447 11.29 24.09 -15.78
C PHE A 447 11.56 25.31 -16.67
N ALA A 448 12.43 26.20 -16.20
CA ALA A 448 12.89 27.34 -16.99
C ALA A 448 13.91 26.93 -18.06
N ASP A 449 14.76 25.95 -17.76
CA ASP A 449 15.82 25.46 -18.63
C ASP A 449 15.25 24.70 -19.86
N PRO A 450 15.62 25.06 -21.10
CA PRO A 450 15.13 24.40 -22.31
C PRO A 450 15.42 22.89 -22.39
N THR A 451 16.58 22.46 -21.89
CA THR A 451 17.00 21.05 -21.86
C THR A 451 16.12 20.27 -20.89
N LEU A 452 15.82 20.84 -19.72
CA LEU A 452 14.92 20.20 -18.75
C LEU A 452 13.47 20.16 -19.25
N ARG A 453 13.00 21.19 -19.96
CA ARG A 453 11.68 21.15 -20.63
C ARG A 453 11.61 20.04 -21.68
N GLN A 454 12.67 19.88 -22.47
CA GLN A 454 12.77 18.80 -23.45
C GLN A 454 12.78 17.43 -22.75
N ALA A 455 13.52 17.28 -21.65
CA ALA A 455 13.51 16.06 -20.85
C ALA A 455 12.11 15.73 -20.30
N ASN A 456 11.32 16.73 -19.87
CA ASN A 456 9.93 16.52 -19.44
C ASN A 456 9.02 16.06 -20.61
N ALA A 457 9.17 16.64 -21.81
CA ALA A 457 8.41 16.21 -22.98
C ALA A 457 8.74 14.75 -23.38
N GLU A 458 10.01 14.38 -23.32
CA GLU A 458 10.47 13.01 -23.57
C GLU A 458 9.98 12.05 -22.49
N PHE A 459 9.94 12.47 -21.23
CA PHE A 459 9.42 11.67 -20.12
C PHE A 459 7.97 11.27 -20.34
N ARG A 460 7.10 12.21 -20.72
CA ARG A 460 5.69 11.91 -21.04
C ARG A 460 5.56 10.89 -22.18
N SER A 461 6.42 10.99 -23.19
CA SER A 461 6.48 10.03 -24.29
C SER A 461 6.98 8.65 -23.82
N ALA A 462 7.96 8.62 -22.91
CA ALA A 462 8.50 7.39 -22.34
C ALA A 462 7.49 6.66 -21.45
N LEU A 463 6.62 7.38 -20.72
CA LEU A 463 5.51 6.78 -19.97
C LEU A 463 4.55 6.03 -20.90
N ALA A 464 4.17 6.63 -22.04
CA ALA A 464 3.32 5.98 -23.04
C ALA A 464 3.99 4.76 -23.69
N ALA A 465 5.30 4.86 -23.97
CA ALA A 465 6.08 3.74 -24.47
C ALA A 465 6.17 2.59 -23.44
N THR A 466 6.25 2.91 -22.14
CA THR A 466 6.25 1.92 -21.05
C THR A 466 4.95 1.12 -21.02
N GLU A 467 3.79 1.79 -21.04
CA GLU A 467 2.48 1.13 -21.10
C GLU A 467 2.37 0.23 -22.34
N SER A 468 2.79 0.75 -23.50
CA SER A 468 2.77 -0.01 -24.76
C SER A 468 3.65 -1.26 -24.69
N SER A 469 4.85 -1.16 -24.11
CA SER A 469 5.76 -2.30 -23.93
C SER A 469 5.18 -3.35 -23.00
N LEU A 470 4.59 -2.94 -21.87
CA LEU A 470 3.94 -3.85 -20.92
C LEU A 470 2.83 -4.67 -21.61
N ILE A 471 1.98 -4.01 -22.40
CA ILE A 471 0.91 -4.67 -23.15
C ILE A 471 1.48 -5.66 -24.19
N ASN A 472 2.51 -5.25 -24.92
CA ASN A 472 3.15 -6.11 -25.93
C ASN A 472 3.80 -7.35 -25.33
N ASP A 473 4.35 -7.23 -24.11
CA ASP A 473 4.97 -8.33 -23.37
C ASP A 473 3.95 -9.19 -22.60
N GLY A 474 2.66 -8.90 -22.72
CA GLY A 474 1.59 -9.64 -22.05
C GLY A 474 1.48 -9.37 -20.54
N VAL A 475 2.11 -8.31 -20.02
CA VAL A 475 1.95 -7.90 -18.63
C VAL A 475 0.59 -7.21 -18.48
N PRO A 476 -0.25 -7.60 -17.51
CA PRO A 476 -1.56 -6.97 -17.30
C PRO A 476 -1.45 -5.47 -17.08
N ARG A 477 -2.42 -4.73 -17.62
CA ARG A 477 -2.56 -3.31 -17.35
C ARG A 477 -3.29 -3.11 -16.02
N TYR A 478 -2.51 -2.92 -14.96
CA TYR A 478 -3.01 -2.76 -13.59
C TYR A 478 -3.66 -1.39 -13.32
N VAL A 479 -3.31 -0.37 -14.10
CA VAL A 479 -4.01 0.92 -14.17
C VAL A 479 -3.70 1.53 -15.54
N PRO A 480 -4.69 2.12 -16.24
CA PRO A 480 -4.44 2.86 -17.47
C PRO A 480 -3.53 4.07 -17.21
N LEU A 481 -2.60 4.38 -18.11
CA LEU A 481 -1.68 5.51 -17.95
C LEU A 481 -2.40 6.84 -17.70
N HIS A 482 -3.55 7.07 -18.37
CA HIS A 482 -4.35 8.29 -18.19
C HIS A 482 -5.10 8.36 -16.85
N ASP A 483 -5.11 7.27 -16.08
CA ASP A 483 -5.66 7.19 -14.73
C ASP A 483 -4.55 7.16 -13.65
N ILE A 484 -3.28 7.29 -14.03
CA ILE A 484 -2.18 7.44 -13.06
C ILE A 484 -2.13 8.90 -12.60
N ALA A 485 -2.37 9.12 -11.30
CA ALA A 485 -2.24 10.42 -10.65
C ALA A 485 -0.77 10.85 -10.49
N THR A 486 -0.52 12.15 -10.39
CA THR A 486 0.82 12.68 -10.06
C THR A 486 1.22 12.42 -8.61
N SER A 487 0.24 12.26 -7.71
CA SER A 487 0.39 12.20 -6.26
C SER A 487 -0.73 11.41 -5.60
N VAL A 488 -0.66 11.27 -4.26
CA VAL A 488 -1.78 10.80 -3.43
C VAL A 488 -2.92 11.83 -3.47
N GLN A 489 -4.03 11.51 -4.13
CA GLN A 489 -5.12 12.45 -4.42
C GLN A 489 -6.51 12.02 -3.92
N PHE A 490 -6.70 10.78 -3.49
CA PHE A 490 -8.00 10.26 -3.07
C PHE A 490 -7.87 9.49 -1.77
#